data_AF-D6WUI5-F1
#
_entry.id   AF-D6WUI5-F1
#
_cell.length_a   1.000
_cell.length_b   1.000
_cell.length_c   1.000
_cell.angle_alpha   90.00
_cell.angle_beta   90.00
_cell.angle_gamma   90.00
#
_symmetry.space_group_name_H-M   'P 1'
#
loop_
_entity.id
_entity.type
_entity.pdbx_description
1 polymer ?
#
loop_
_entity_poly.entity_id
_entity_poly.type
_entity_poly.pdbx_seq_one_letter_code
_entity_poly.pdbx_strand_id
1 'polypeptide(L)'
;MLRLVSLLCLFLLVQGENLDMFDPAGLQACMKKLSVGETELAKALEDKSKDPPEKIMCLFKCALEDSGFLQDGVVDKSKWPMPECVQDVVKITNCNDMVALKHCFD
;
A
#
# COMPACT_ATOMS: atom_id res chain seq x y z
N MET A 1 6.75 21.05 5.04
CA MET A 1 6.64 19.98 4.03
C MET A 1 5.50 19.01 4.40
N LEU A 2 4.28 19.52 4.63
CA LEU A 2 3.12 18.74 5.11
C LEU A 2 1.99 18.66 4.06
N ARG A 3 2.16 19.27 2.88
CA ARG A 3 1.05 19.55 1.96
C ARG A 3 0.96 18.59 0.77
N LEU A 4 2.04 17.95 0.35
CA LEU A 4 2.08 17.18 -0.90
C LEU A 4 1.55 15.74 -0.78
N VAL A 5 1.88 15.00 0.29
CA VAL A 5 1.31 13.66 0.52
C VAL A 5 -0.20 13.70 0.74
N SER A 6 -0.70 14.69 1.50
CA SER A 6 -2.16 14.92 1.60
C SER A 6 -2.79 15.25 0.26
N LEU A 7 -2.10 16.02 -0.60
CA LEU A 7 -2.59 16.31 -1.95
C LEU A 7 -2.54 15.07 -2.84
N LEU A 8 -1.54 14.20 -2.71
CA LEU A 8 -1.45 12.93 -3.45
C LEU A 8 -2.59 11.99 -3.03
N CYS A 9 -2.80 11.80 -1.73
CA CYS A 9 -3.94 11.05 -1.21
C CYS A 9 -5.28 11.63 -1.68
N LEU A 10 -5.46 12.96 -1.66
CA LEU A 10 -6.65 13.63 -2.18
C LEU A 10 -6.81 13.44 -3.71
N PHE A 11 -5.72 13.46 -4.47
CA PHE A 11 -5.76 13.25 -5.92
C PHE A 11 -6.14 11.81 -6.27
N LEU A 12 -5.63 10.84 -5.49
CA LEU A 12 -5.90 9.41 -5.65
C LEU A 12 -7.32 9.03 -5.17
N LEU A 13 -7.81 9.67 -4.10
CA LEU A 13 -9.21 9.69 -3.66
C LEU A 13 -10.16 10.13 -4.79
N VAL A 14 -9.79 11.20 -5.51
CA VAL A 14 -10.59 11.72 -6.64
C VAL A 14 -10.54 10.79 -7.85
N GLN A 15 -9.49 9.97 -8.01
CA GLN A 15 -9.41 8.94 -9.05
C GLN A 15 -10.08 7.60 -8.67
N GLY A 16 -10.61 7.49 -7.44
CA GLY A 16 -11.29 6.27 -6.96
C GLY A 16 -10.33 5.14 -6.57
N GLU A 17 -9.04 5.44 -6.39
CA GLU A 17 -8.06 4.46 -5.92
C GLU A 17 -8.11 4.39 -4.38
N ASN A 18 -8.42 3.20 -3.85
CA ASN A 18 -8.68 2.91 -2.43
C ASN A 18 -7.41 2.99 -1.54
N LEU A 19 -6.76 4.16 -1.50
CA LEU A 19 -5.65 4.43 -0.58
C LEU A 19 -6.12 4.99 0.77
N ASP A 20 -7.43 5.19 0.98
CA ASP A 20 -8.04 5.49 2.29
C ASP A 20 -7.73 4.45 3.38
N MET A 21 -7.28 3.26 2.96
CA MET A 21 -6.86 2.20 3.84
C MET A 21 -5.57 2.54 4.60
N PHE A 22 -4.70 3.37 4.02
CA PHE A 22 -3.40 3.67 4.62
C PHE A 22 -3.48 4.97 5.40
N ASP A 23 -2.99 4.95 6.66
CA ASP A 23 -2.73 6.19 7.36
C ASP A 23 -1.69 7.01 6.57
N PRO A 24 -2.02 8.23 6.11
CA PRO A 24 -1.09 9.06 5.36
C PRO A 24 0.21 9.36 6.13
N ALA A 25 0.17 9.39 7.46
CA ALA A 25 1.37 9.53 8.27
C ALA A 25 2.26 8.27 8.21
N GLY A 26 1.65 7.09 8.33
CA GLY A 26 2.33 5.79 8.20
C GLY A 26 2.91 5.55 6.81
N LEU A 27 2.14 5.85 5.77
CA LEU A 27 2.60 5.77 4.38
C LEU A 27 3.81 6.69 4.16
N GLN A 28 3.77 7.93 4.65
CA GLN A 28 4.90 8.85 4.53
C GLN A 28 6.14 8.37 5.30
N ALA A 29 5.96 7.79 6.49
CA ALA A 29 7.06 7.22 7.27
C ALA A 29 7.73 6.07 6.51
N CYS A 30 6.93 5.18 5.90
CA CYS A 30 7.41 4.08 5.07
C CYS A 30 8.10 4.56 3.79
N MET A 31 7.58 5.59 3.11
CA MET A 31 8.22 6.20 1.94
C MET A 31 9.61 6.73 2.29
N LYS A 32 9.75 7.42 3.43
CA LYS A 32 11.04 7.91 3.92
C LYS A 32 11.99 6.76 4.26
N LYS A 33 11.52 5.75 4.98
CA LYS A 33 12.32 4.58 5.38
C LYS A 33 12.86 3.80 4.18
N LEU A 34 12.06 3.65 3.14
CA LEU A 34 12.40 2.91 1.92
C LEU A 34 12.98 3.80 0.82
N SER A 35 13.13 5.10 1.06
CA SER A 35 13.60 6.09 0.07
C SER A 35 12.77 6.08 -1.22
N VAL A 36 11.45 5.87 -1.12
CA VAL A 36 10.51 5.93 -2.25
C VAL A 36 10.09 7.38 -2.47
N GLY A 37 10.27 7.87 -3.70
CA GLY A 37 9.83 9.22 -4.07
C GLY A 37 8.33 9.27 -4.38
N GLU A 38 7.72 10.44 -4.19
CA GLU A 38 6.30 10.67 -4.53
C GLU A 38 6.00 10.38 -6.00
N THR A 39 6.90 10.77 -6.93
CA THR A 39 6.74 10.47 -8.36
C THR A 39 6.87 8.98 -8.67
N GLU A 40 7.70 8.24 -7.93
CA GLU A 40 7.87 6.80 -8.11
C GLU A 40 6.59 6.07 -7.67
N LEU A 41 6.02 6.48 -6.54
CA LEU A 41 4.72 5.99 -6.06
C LEU A 41 3.58 6.35 -7.01
N ALA A 42 3.49 7.61 -7.44
CA ALA A 42 2.43 8.07 -8.34
C ALA A 42 2.43 7.29 -9.65
N LYS A 43 3.61 7.07 -10.26
CA LYS A 43 3.74 6.25 -11.47
C LYS A 43 3.31 4.81 -11.24
N ALA A 44 3.70 4.21 -10.11
CA ALA A 44 3.34 2.83 -9.80
C ALA A 44 1.83 2.63 -9.65
N LEU A 45 1.12 3.66 -9.17
CA LEU A 45 -0.34 3.69 -9.06
C LEU A 45 -0.99 3.95 -10.43
N GLU A 46 -0.54 4.98 -11.15
CA GLU A 46 -1.05 5.35 -12.49
C GLU A 46 -0.90 4.20 -13.50
N ASP A 47 0.22 3.49 -13.48
CA ASP A 47 0.49 2.39 -14.41
C ASP A 47 -0.39 1.17 -14.14
N LYS A 48 -1.13 1.13 -13.01
CA LYS A 48 -1.83 -0.06 -12.48
C LYS A 48 -0.99 -1.32 -12.69
N SER A 49 0.31 -1.18 -12.46
CA SER A 49 1.29 -2.08 -13.05
C SER A 49 0.99 -3.48 -12.53
N LYS A 50 0.85 -4.41 -13.48
CA LYS A 50 0.76 -5.83 -13.17
C LYS A 50 2.04 -6.34 -12.51
N ASP A 51 3.14 -5.60 -12.55
CA ASP A 51 4.36 -5.97 -11.83
C ASP A 51 4.92 -4.71 -11.15
N PRO A 52 4.40 -4.36 -9.97
CA PRO A 52 4.90 -3.20 -9.25
C PRO A 52 6.36 -3.45 -8.84
N PRO A 53 7.24 -2.45 -8.91
CA PRO A 53 8.62 -2.60 -8.45
C PRO A 53 8.66 -3.12 -7.01
N GLU A 54 9.64 -3.98 -6.68
CA GLU A 54 9.78 -4.57 -5.34
C GLU A 54 9.77 -3.51 -4.23
N LYS A 55 10.35 -2.33 -4.49
CA LYS A 55 10.39 -1.22 -3.57
C LYS A 55 9.00 -0.63 -3.25
N ILE A 56 8.09 -0.64 -4.23
CA ILE A 56 6.69 -0.24 -4.05
C ILE A 56 5.92 -1.33 -3.31
N MET A 57 6.19 -2.60 -3.60
CA MET A 57 5.64 -3.70 -2.80
C MET A 57 6.07 -3.62 -1.33
N CYS A 58 7.35 -3.34 -1.07
CA CYS A 58 7.86 -3.09 0.27
C CYS A 58 7.18 -1.89 0.94
N LEU A 59 6.87 -0.84 0.18
CA LEU A 59 6.16 0.33 0.69
C LEU A 59 4.78 -0.06 1.22
N PHE A 60 3.99 -0.79 0.43
CA PHE A 60 2.67 -1.22 0.84
C PHE A 60 2.74 -2.19 2.04
N LYS A 61 3.68 -3.15 2.04
CA LYS A 61 3.89 -4.03 3.19
C LYS A 61 4.17 -3.23 4.47
N CYS A 62 5.06 -2.24 4.38
CA CYS A 62 5.37 -1.37 5.52
C CYS A 62 4.14 -0.59 5.99
N ALA A 63 3.35 -0.04 5.07
CA ALA A 63 2.16 0.72 5.43
C ALA A 63 1.08 -0.17 6.09
N LEU A 64 0.96 -1.44 5.68
CA LEU A 64 0.09 -2.43 6.34
C LEU A 64 0.58 -2.80 7.75
N GLU A 65 1.89 -2.94 7.93
CA GLU A 65 2.49 -3.19 9.25
C GLU A 65 2.26 -2.00 10.19
N ASP A 66 2.50 -0.78 9.71
CA ASP A 66 2.35 0.45 10.49
C ASP A 66 0.88 0.70 10.87
N SER A 67 -0.05 0.42 9.95
CA SER A 67 -1.49 0.51 10.20
C SER A 67 -2.03 -0.65 11.06
N GLY A 68 -1.19 -1.63 11.40
CA GLY A 68 -1.55 -2.78 12.24
C GLY A 68 -2.42 -3.83 11.56
N PHE A 69 -2.57 -3.76 10.23
CA PHE A 69 -3.26 -4.76 9.41
C PHE A 69 -2.40 -5.99 9.13
N LEU A 70 -1.08 -5.86 9.25
CA LEU A 70 -0.12 -6.94 9.09
C LEU A 70 0.75 -7.01 10.35
N GLN A 71 0.72 -8.11 11.08
CA GLN A 71 1.57 -8.34 12.25
C GLN A 71 2.30 -9.66 12.11
N ASP A 72 3.64 -9.64 12.24
CA ASP A 72 4.49 -10.82 12.07
C ASP A 72 4.24 -11.58 10.76
N GLY A 73 3.91 -10.84 9.70
CA GLY A 73 3.58 -11.39 8.39
C GLY A 73 2.22 -12.06 8.29
N VAL A 74 1.34 -11.92 9.29
CA VAL A 74 -0.03 -12.42 9.30
C VAL A 74 -1.01 -11.28 9.18
N VAL A 75 -1.98 -11.42 8.26
CA VAL A 75 -3.01 -10.41 8.00
C VAL A 75 -4.08 -10.44 9.10
N ASP A 76 -4.32 -9.31 9.76
CA ASP A 76 -5.38 -9.14 10.75
C ASP A 76 -6.71 -8.81 10.07
N LYS A 77 -7.47 -9.87 9.75
CA LYS A 77 -8.79 -9.79 9.11
C LYS A 77 -9.84 -9.03 9.93
N SER A 78 -9.60 -8.78 11.22
CA SER A 78 -10.56 -8.09 12.08
C SER A 78 -10.43 -6.56 11.99
N LYS A 79 -9.25 -6.06 11.60
CA LYS A 79 -8.98 -4.62 11.50
C LYS A 79 -9.15 -4.12 10.07
N TRP A 80 -8.83 -4.97 9.11
CA TRP A 80 -8.84 -4.60 7.70
C TRP A 80 -10.24 -4.80 7.10
N PRO A 81 -10.90 -3.76 6.53
CA PRO A 81 -11.98 -3.97 5.58
C PRO A 81 -11.40 -4.53 4.28
N MET A 82 -11.03 -5.82 4.30
CA MET A 82 -10.42 -6.48 3.15
C MET A 82 -11.46 -6.58 2.03
N PRO A 83 -11.15 -6.09 0.82
CA PRO A 83 -11.89 -6.51 -0.35
C PRO A 83 -11.82 -8.04 -0.45
N GLU A 84 -12.88 -8.70 -0.94
CA GLU A 84 -12.99 -10.17 -1.01
C GLU A 84 -11.74 -10.84 -1.60
N CYS A 85 -11.12 -10.20 -2.59
CA CYS A 85 -9.92 -10.68 -3.27
C CYS A 85 -8.69 -10.89 -2.35
N VAL A 86 -8.62 -10.24 -1.18
CA VAL A 86 -7.51 -10.38 -0.22
C VAL A 86 -7.78 -11.51 0.78
N GLN A 87 -9.02 -12.03 0.88
CA GLN A 87 -9.42 -12.95 1.94
C GLN A 87 -8.60 -14.25 1.98
N ASP A 88 -8.09 -14.67 0.83
CA ASP A 88 -7.24 -15.86 0.68
C ASP A 88 -5.76 -15.59 0.96
N VAL A 89 -5.36 -14.31 1.06
CA VAL A 89 -4.00 -13.91 1.43
C VAL A 89 -3.89 -13.88 2.95
N VAL A 90 -3.36 -14.96 3.51
CA VAL A 90 -3.23 -15.14 4.97
C VAL A 90 -1.85 -14.70 5.47
N LYS A 91 -0.83 -14.71 4.60
CA LYS A 91 0.55 -14.41 4.97
C LYS A 91 1.24 -13.51 3.95
N ILE A 92 1.91 -12.47 4.45
CA ILE A 92 2.75 -11.54 3.71
C ILE A 92 4.05 -11.38 4.52
N THR A 93 5.00 -12.28 4.28
CA THR A 93 6.25 -12.36 5.04
C THR A 93 7.35 -11.48 4.45
N ASN A 94 7.31 -11.25 3.15
CA ASN A 94 8.26 -10.43 2.41
C ASN A 94 7.55 -9.51 1.41
N CYS A 95 8.28 -8.61 0.78
CA CYS A 95 7.69 -7.64 -0.13
C CYS A 95 7.06 -8.30 -1.37
N ASN A 96 7.68 -9.34 -1.92
CA ASN A 96 7.18 -10.01 -3.12
C ASN A 96 5.85 -10.74 -2.87
N ASP A 97 5.55 -11.12 -1.62
CA ASP A 97 4.26 -11.70 -1.26
C ASP A 97 3.09 -10.73 -1.53
N MET A 98 3.36 -9.41 -1.64
CA MET A 98 2.35 -8.41 -2.02
C MET A 98 1.83 -8.58 -3.43
N VAL A 99 2.52 -9.33 -4.30
CA VAL A 99 1.99 -9.71 -5.61
C VAL A 99 0.71 -10.55 -5.48
N ALA A 100 0.52 -11.24 -4.36
CA ALA A 100 -0.72 -11.94 -4.06
C ALA A 100 -1.91 -11.00 -3.85
N LEU A 101 -1.69 -9.69 -3.74
CA LEU A 101 -2.75 -8.68 -3.70
C LEU A 101 -2.98 -8.02 -5.06
N LYS A 102 -2.19 -8.36 -6.09
CA LYS A 102 -2.26 -7.72 -7.41
C LYS A 102 -3.65 -7.82 -8.04
N HIS A 103 -4.31 -8.98 -7.94
CA HIS A 103 -5.64 -9.20 -8.49
C HIS A 103 -6.75 -8.42 -7.75
N CYS A 104 -6.41 -7.72 -6.67
CA CYS A 104 -7.32 -6.80 -5.98
C CYS A 104 -7.36 -5.39 -6.57
N PHE A 105 -6.43 -5.06 -7.46
CA PHE A 105 -6.30 -3.73 -8.06
C PHE A 105 -6.65 -3.71 -9.55
N ASP A 106 -7.03 -4.86 -10.14
CA ASP A 106 -7.55 -4.99 -11.52
C ASP A 106 -9.00 -4.50 -11.65
#